data_AF-A0A379TJL9-F1
#
_entry.id   AF-A0A379TJL9-F1
#
_cell.length_a   1.000
_cell.length_b   1.000
_cell.length_c   1.000
_cell.angle_alpha   90.00
_cell.angle_beta   90.00
_cell.angle_gamma   90.00
#
_symmetry.space_group_name_H-M   'P 1'
#
loop_
_entity.id
_entity.type
_entity.pdbx_description
1 polymer ?
#
loop_
_entity_poly.entity_id
_entity_poly.type
_entity_poly.pdbx_seq_one_letter_code
_entity_poly.pdbx_strand_id
1 'polypeptide(L)' 'MTPPARRAEAWKRLVNGLPDGFYAQAATEIDLSDAPKFADAIINNQVQGRTLVKIK' A
#
# COMPACT_ATOMS: atom_id res chain seq x y z
N MET A 1 -15.88 -13.95 1.84
CA MET A 1 -14.80 -14.05 0.83
C MET A 1 -15.29 -13.43 -0.48
N THR A 2 -14.54 -12.51 -1.10
CA THR A 2 -14.96 -11.88 -2.36
C THR A 2 -14.82 -12.86 -3.54
N PRO A 3 -15.83 -12.98 -4.43
CA PRO A 3 -15.77 -13.84 -5.62
C PRO A 3 -14.54 -13.52 -6.50
N PRO A 4 -13.90 -14.54 -7.11
CA PRO A 4 -12.70 -14.35 -7.93
C PRO A 4 -12.87 -13.32 -9.05
N ALA A 5 -14.01 -13.34 -9.75
CA ALA A 5 -14.30 -12.40 -10.84
C ALA A 5 -14.32 -10.94 -10.36
N ARG A 6 -14.92 -10.66 -9.20
CA ARG A 6 -14.94 -9.31 -8.62
C ARG A 6 -13.55 -8.84 -8.19
N ARG A 7 -12.71 -9.75 -7.69
CA ARG A 7 -11.31 -9.42 -7.35
C ARG A 7 -10.52 -9.07 -8.60
N ALA A 8 -10.65 -9.85 -9.67
CA ALA A 8 -9.96 -9.60 -10.94
C ALA A 8 -10.38 -8.26 -11.57
N GLU A 9 -11.67 -7.93 -11.53
CA GLU A 9 -12.18 -6.65 -12.01
C GLU A 9 -11.61 -5.47 -11.21
N ALA A 10 -11.55 -5.58 -9.88
CA ALA A 10 -10.98 -4.54 -9.04
C ALA A 10 -9.50 -4.27 -9.38
N TRP A 11 -8.70 -5.31 -9.61
CA TRP A 11 -7.30 -5.15 -10.03
C TRP A 11 -7.18 -4.44 -11.38
N LYS A 12 -8.00 -4.80 -12.38
CA LYS A 12 -8.03 -4.11 -13.68
C LYS A 12 -8.33 -2.61 -13.53
N ARG A 13 -9.28 -2.27 -12.67
CA ARG A 13 -9.63 -0.86 -12.40
C ARG A 13 -8.49 -0.10 -11.73
N LEU A 14 -7.79 -0.71 -10.79
CA LEU A 14 -6.64 -0.08 -10.13
C LEU A 14 -5.51 0.22 -11.11
N VAL A 15 -5.20 -0.71 -12.01
CA VAL A 15 -4.16 -0.51 -13.04
C VAL A 15 -4.55 0.60 -14.02
N ASN A 16 -5.82 0.66 -14.44
CA ASN A 16 -6.27 1.64 -15.44
C ASN A 16 -6.59 3.03 -14.86
N GLY A 17 -6.91 3.11 -13.56
CA GLY A 17 -7.46 4.33 -12.94
C GLY A 17 -6.47 5.12 -12.09
N LEU A 18 -5.30 4.55 -11.77
CA LEU A 18 -4.29 5.23 -10.97
C LEU A 18 -3.30 5.96 -11.88
N PRO A 19 -3.00 7.26 -11.64
CA PRO A 19 -1.99 7.97 -12.40
C PRO A 19 -0.59 7.48 -12.05
N ASP A 20 0.35 7.50 -13.00
CA ASP A 20 1.73 7.02 -12.81
C ASP A 20 2.43 7.62 -11.58
N GLY A 21 2.18 8.90 -11.28
CA GLY A 21 2.76 9.59 -10.12
C GLY A 21 2.22 9.14 -8.76
N PHE A 22 1.10 8.41 -8.72
CA PHE A 22 0.47 7.96 -7.47
C PHE A 22 1.41 7.07 -6.65
N TYR A 23 2.11 6.14 -7.31
CA TYR A 23 2.96 5.17 -6.62
C TYR A 23 4.18 5.83 -5.97
N ALA A 24 4.76 6.86 -6.61
CA ALA A 24 5.89 7.59 -6.06
C ALA A 24 5.50 8.54 -4.92
N GLN A 25 4.31 9.13 -4.98
CA GLN A 25 3.84 10.11 -3.99
C GLN A 25 3.18 9.46 -2.77
N ALA A 26 2.53 8.31 -2.94
CA ALA A 26 1.77 7.68 -1.87
C ALA A 26 2.56 6.66 -1.07
N ALA A 27 3.72 6.19 -1.56
CA ALA A 27 4.48 5.12 -0.93
C ALA A 27 5.70 5.65 -0.15
N THR A 28 5.75 5.31 1.14
CA THR A 28 6.96 5.38 1.95
C THR A 28 7.56 3.99 2.04
N GLU A 29 8.70 3.77 1.37
CA GLU A 29 9.41 2.49 1.41
C GLU A 29 10.17 2.33 2.73
N ILE A 30 10.03 1.17 3.37
CA ILE A 30 10.71 0.79 4.61
C ILE A 30 11.30 -0.61 4.50
N ASP A 31 12.33 -0.89 5.29
CA ASP A 31 12.84 -2.24 5.46
C ASP A 31 11.92 -3.08 6.36
N LEU A 32 11.99 -4.40 6.23
CA LEU A 32 11.22 -5.32 7.08
C LEU A 32 11.47 -5.09 8.59
N SER A 33 12.70 -4.70 8.95
CA SER A 33 13.08 -4.40 10.33
C SER A 33 12.31 -3.22 10.93
N ASP A 34 11.87 -2.27 10.11
CA ASP A 34 11.13 -1.09 10.53
C ASP A 34 9.62 -1.34 10.68
N ALA A 35 9.12 -2.49 10.24
CA ALA A 35 7.69 -2.80 10.24
C ALA A 35 7.03 -2.64 11.63
N PRO A 36 7.63 -3.08 12.77
CA PRO A 36 7.03 -2.87 14.08
C PRO A 36 6.90 -1.39 14.47
N LYS A 37 7.92 -0.58 14.15
CA LYS A 37 7.94 0.87 14.43
C LYS A 37 6.86 1.59 13.63
N PHE A 38 6.74 1.29 12.34
CA PHE A 38 5.72 1.90 11.49
C PHE A 38 4.31 1.40 11.82
N ALA A 39 4.15 0.17 12.29
CA ALA A 39 2.85 -0.32 12.77
C ALA A 39 2.33 0.51 13.96
N ASP A 40 3.20 0.81 14.94
CA ASP A 40 2.86 1.68 16.07
C ASP A 40 2.48 3.10 15.60
N ALA A 41 3.27 3.66 14.67
CA ALA A 41 2.98 4.97 14.10
C ALA A 41 1.66 5.03 13.31
N ILE A 42 1.27 3.94 12.62
CA ILE A 42 -0.03 3.82 11.94
C ILE A 42 -1.17 3.84 12.96
N ILE A 43 -1.06 3.05 14.03
CA ILE A 43 -2.07 2.98 15.09
C ILE A 43 -2.24 4.34 15.77
N ASN A 44 -1.13 5.06 15.97
CA ASN A 44 -1.12 6.39 16.58
C ASN A 44 -1.44 7.53 15.58
N ASN A 45 -1.85 7.21 14.35
CA ASN A 45 -2.21 8.17 13.30
C ASN A 45 -1.08 9.19 12.99
N GLN A 46 0.18 8.75 13.12
CA GLN A 46 1.38 9.56 12.92
C GLN A 46 1.97 9.45 11.51
N VAL A 47 1.45 8.54 10.69
CA VAL A 47 1.85 8.38 9.29
C VAL A 47 0.65 8.51 8.37
N GLN A 48 0.90 8.98 7.16
CA GLN A 48 -0.10 9.18 6.12
C GLN A 48 0.34 8.46 4.84
N GLY A 49 -0.61 8.20 3.95
CA GLY A 49 -0.33 7.47 2.72
C GLY A 49 -0.20 5.97 2.94
N ARG A 50 0.74 5.33 2.24
CA ARG A 50 0.99 3.88 2.29
C ARG A 50 2.42 3.58 2.67
N THR A 51 2.58 2.71 3.66
CA THR A 51 3.88 2.16 4.04
C THR A 51 4.15 0.91 3.18
N LEU A 52 5.14 0.98 2.30
CA LEU A 52 5.58 -0.11 1.44
C LEU A 52 6.74 -0.84 2.13
N VAL A 53 6.60 -2.14 2.38
CA VAL A 53 7.67 -2.93 3.01
C VAL A 53 8.45 -3.68 1.94
N LYS A 54 9.76 -3.42 1.86
CA LYS A 54 10.67 -4.16 1.01
C LYS A 54 11.13 -5.45 1.70
N ILE A 55 10.93 -6.57 1.01
CA ILE A 55 11.20 -7.93 1.54
C ILE A 55 12.39 -8.61 0.83
N LYS A 56 12.86 -8.05 -0.30
CA LYS A 56 13.96 -8.57 -1.10
C LYS A 56 14.91 -7.47 -1.52
#